data_AF-A0A940UC94-F1
#
_entry.id   AF-A0A940UC94-F1
#
_cell.length_a   1.000
_cell.length_b   1.000
_cell.length_c   1.000
_cell.angle_alpha   90.00
_cell.angle_beta   90.00
_cell.angle_gamma   90.00
#
_symmetry.space_group_name_H-M   'P 1'
#
loop_
_entity.id
_entity.type
_entity.pdbx_description
1 polymer ?
#
loop_
_entity_poly.entity_id
_entity_poly.type
_entity_poly.pdbx_seq_one_letter_code
_entity_poly.pdbx_strand_id
1 'polypeptide(L)'
;MDTTYVSTLLVVFLVLASLAVSIGYLYVDEDDLRSMAEVSSRTGANAIKKRMLEQISTDSGRLESVLNDTVQTAARSAATDHAMGRFKESALMHALNDNSNRLTTSNDVTVGFWNISSHTYTPGGIPVNAMQVRTRRTAESETVGIGKLGNILGILAGVQKFDYTPDAVAALPARANANFALCTEACESRCSFPNVCPITERKMVSNYGIQEKSSLDGDRLAATYRMYQLNTAVNLSDMICAGTTSQDICRKEILTSLDPQDNALRDMESMMYNPNADASNKEYDKDSGKLLGWWVIAPVTDCSNASQEAGFEKSMVTRYALVRISRICAPGATGCQQNNSSFDAPASICGSDKGLYIDRISCVSCSSKALLAFPGLHPVLVK
;
A
#
# COMPACT_ATOMS: atom_id res chain seq x y z
N MET A 1 61.04 -37.58 -0.50
CA MET A 1 59.60 -37.29 -0.64
C MET A 1 59.52 -36.01 -1.45
N ASP A 2 59.05 -36.08 -2.69
CA ASP A 2 59.02 -34.92 -3.61
C ASP A 2 58.05 -33.86 -3.08
N THR A 3 58.59 -32.74 -2.62
CA THR A 3 57.83 -31.59 -2.12
C THR A 3 56.93 -31.00 -3.20
N THR A 4 57.24 -31.25 -4.47
CA THR A 4 56.48 -30.84 -5.66
C THR A 4 55.07 -31.43 -5.69
N TYR A 5 54.89 -32.69 -5.27
CA TYR A 5 53.58 -33.34 -5.23
C TYR A 5 52.70 -32.76 -4.12
N VAL A 6 53.30 -32.50 -2.96
CA VAL A 6 52.64 -31.89 -1.80
C VAL A 6 52.23 -30.44 -2.13
N SER A 7 53.10 -29.65 -2.76
CA SER A 7 52.78 -28.28 -3.18
C SER A 7 51.68 -28.23 -4.24
N THR A 8 51.68 -29.16 -5.19
CA THR A 8 50.63 -29.21 -6.23
C THR A 8 49.27 -29.60 -5.64
N LEU A 9 49.23 -30.60 -4.75
CA LEU A 9 48.03 -30.99 -4.03
C LEU A 9 47.49 -29.86 -3.14
N LEU A 10 48.37 -29.13 -2.47
CA LEU A 10 47.98 -27.98 -1.64
C LEU A 10 47.30 -26.89 -2.49
N VAL A 11 47.85 -26.57 -3.65
CA VAL A 11 47.25 -25.59 -4.58
C VAL A 11 45.88 -26.07 -5.08
N VAL A 12 45.75 -27.35 -5.47
CA VAL A 12 44.47 -27.92 -5.88
C VAL A 12 43.45 -27.89 -4.74
N PHE A 13 43.87 -28.21 -3.52
CA PHE A 13 42.99 -28.19 -2.35
C PHE A 13 42.56 -26.77 -1.98
N LEU A 14 43.46 -25.78 -2.09
CA LEU A 14 43.13 -24.37 -1.89
C LEU A 14 42.17 -23.85 -2.97
N VAL A 15 42.30 -24.30 -4.21
CA VAL A 15 41.36 -23.97 -5.30
C VAL A 15 40.00 -24.62 -5.07
N LEU A 16 39.94 -25.89 -4.64
CA LEU A 16 38.67 -26.56 -4.33
C LEU A 16 38.01 -25.98 -3.09
N ALA A 17 38.78 -25.63 -2.06
CA ALA A 17 38.27 -24.97 -0.86
C ALA A 17 37.77 -23.55 -1.17
N SER A 18 38.47 -22.78 -2.01
CA SER A 18 37.99 -21.46 -2.45
C SER A 18 36.74 -21.57 -3.31
N LEU A 19 36.63 -22.59 -4.16
CA LEU A 19 35.43 -22.89 -4.94
C LEU A 19 34.26 -23.29 -4.02
N ALA A 20 34.48 -24.16 -3.04
CA ALA A 20 33.45 -24.59 -2.09
C ALA A 20 32.96 -23.43 -1.19
N VAL A 21 33.87 -22.58 -0.73
CA VAL A 21 33.51 -21.35 -0.01
C VAL A 21 32.74 -20.39 -0.92
N SER A 22 33.13 -20.25 -2.18
CA SER A 22 32.43 -19.42 -3.17
C SER A 22 31.01 -19.95 -3.46
N ILE A 23 30.82 -21.28 -3.53
CA ILE A 23 29.50 -21.91 -3.65
C ILE A 23 28.66 -21.65 -2.39
N GLY A 24 29.28 -21.64 -1.21
CA GLY A 24 28.63 -21.26 0.05
C GLY A 24 28.08 -19.82 0.04
N TYR A 25 28.80 -18.87 -0.58
CA TYR A 25 28.35 -17.48 -0.75
C TYR A 25 27.35 -17.28 -1.91
N LEU A 26 27.24 -18.24 -2.83
CA LEU A 26 26.28 -18.24 -3.94
C LEU A 26 24.86 -18.64 -3.51
N TYR A 27 24.62 -19.04 -2.25
CA TYR A 27 23.31 -19.51 -1.78
C TYR A 27 22.20 -18.46 -1.75
N VAL A 28 22.52 -17.19 -2.02
CA VAL A 28 21.49 -16.19 -2.31
C VAL A 28 21.18 -16.27 -3.79
N ASP A 29 20.04 -16.87 -4.12
CA ASP A 29 19.55 -16.95 -5.50
C ASP A 29 19.11 -15.57 -6.00
N GLU A 30 19.04 -15.40 -7.32
CA GLU A 30 18.51 -14.18 -7.97
C GLU A 30 17.09 -13.86 -7.48
N ASP A 31 16.28 -14.90 -7.25
CA ASP A 31 14.92 -14.78 -6.72
C ASP A 31 14.89 -14.21 -5.30
N ASP A 32 15.85 -14.57 -4.44
CA ASP A 32 15.94 -14.02 -3.09
C ASP A 32 16.31 -12.54 -3.13
N LEU A 33 17.29 -12.16 -3.97
CA LEU A 33 17.66 -10.74 -4.15
C LEU A 33 16.46 -9.94 -4.67
N ARG A 34 15.80 -10.42 -5.72
CA ARG A 34 14.65 -9.73 -6.30
C ARG A 34 13.50 -9.60 -5.30
N SER A 35 13.14 -10.71 -4.64
CA SER A 35 12.12 -10.73 -3.59
C SER A 35 12.45 -9.73 -2.48
N MET A 36 13.72 -9.65 -2.05
CA MET A 36 14.14 -8.66 -1.05
C MET A 36 14.05 -7.23 -1.56
N ALA A 37 14.43 -6.92 -2.80
CA ALA A 37 14.26 -5.59 -3.37
C ALA A 37 12.78 -5.18 -3.39
N GLU A 38 11.91 -6.10 -3.82
CA GLU A 38 10.45 -5.90 -3.88
C GLU A 38 9.84 -5.65 -2.49
N VAL A 39 10.19 -6.46 -1.50
CA VAL A 39 9.65 -6.30 -0.13
C VAL A 39 10.24 -5.07 0.55
N SER A 40 11.52 -4.77 0.33
CA SER A 40 12.20 -3.60 0.92
C SER A 40 11.65 -2.28 0.37
N SER A 41 11.46 -2.20 -0.95
CA SER A 41 10.83 -1.04 -1.58
C SER A 41 9.39 -0.84 -1.08
N ARG A 42 8.59 -1.90 -0.96
CA ARG A 42 7.25 -1.85 -0.35
C ARG A 42 7.28 -1.38 1.10
N THR A 43 8.23 -1.87 1.88
CA THR A 43 8.37 -1.54 3.30
C THR A 43 8.70 -0.06 3.48
N GLY A 44 9.64 0.47 2.69
CA GLY A 44 9.95 1.89 2.72
C GLY A 44 8.83 2.77 2.18
N ALA A 45 8.15 2.38 1.09
CA ALA A 45 6.96 3.08 0.61
C ALA A 45 5.84 3.08 1.66
N ASN A 46 5.66 1.99 2.42
CA ASN A 46 4.73 1.93 3.54
C ASN A 46 5.11 2.88 4.68
N ALA A 47 6.41 3.06 4.95
CA ALA A 47 6.88 4.03 5.94
C ALA A 47 6.62 5.48 5.50
N ILE A 48 6.79 5.80 4.21
CA ILE A 48 6.36 7.09 3.64
C ILE A 48 4.86 7.29 3.87
N LYS A 49 4.03 6.29 3.53
CA LYS A 49 2.58 6.34 3.73
C LYS A 49 2.21 6.61 5.19
N LYS A 50 2.79 5.85 6.13
CA LYS A 50 2.51 6.00 7.57
C LYS A 50 2.76 7.43 8.03
N ARG A 51 3.88 8.03 7.62
CA ARG A 51 4.21 9.41 7.91
C ARG A 51 3.20 10.40 7.30
N MET A 52 2.77 10.17 6.06
CA MET A 52 1.72 11.00 5.43
C MET A 52 0.40 10.93 6.22
N LEU A 53 -0.05 9.73 6.57
CA LEU A 53 -1.30 9.53 7.33
C LEU A 53 -1.23 10.13 8.74
N GLU A 54 -0.09 10.02 9.41
CA GLU A 54 0.13 10.65 10.71
C GLU A 54 0.04 12.18 10.63
N GLN A 55 0.61 12.81 9.59
CA GLN A 55 0.44 14.25 9.40
C GLN A 55 -1.00 14.61 9.04
N ILE A 56 -1.68 13.81 8.20
CA ILE A 56 -3.09 14.01 7.88
C ILE A 56 -3.98 13.97 9.13
N SER A 57 -3.70 13.07 10.07
CA SER A 57 -4.51 12.93 11.28
C SER A 57 -4.22 14.03 12.32
N THR A 58 -2.99 14.55 12.38
CA THR A 58 -2.54 15.50 13.41
C THR A 58 -2.44 16.96 12.95
N ASP A 59 -1.86 17.24 11.79
CA ASP A 59 -1.64 18.58 11.22
C ASP A 59 -1.51 18.51 9.69
N SER A 60 -2.63 18.64 8.97
CA SER A 60 -2.64 18.55 7.50
C SER A 60 -1.81 19.66 6.83
N GLY A 61 -1.56 20.78 7.51
CA GLY A 61 -0.72 21.87 6.99
C GLY A 61 0.74 21.46 6.81
N ARG A 62 1.20 20.41 7.52
CA ARG A 62 2.55 19.86 7.39
C ARG A 62 2.66 18.77 6.33
N LEU A 63 1.57 18.35 5.70
CA LEU A 63 1.61 17.30 4.69
C LEU A 63 2.52 17.66 3.52
N GLU A 64 2.48 18.91 3.06
CA GLU A 64 3.35 19.39 1.99
C GLU A 64 4.84 19.24 2.35
N SER A 65 5.22 19.47 3.62
CA SER A 65 6.60 19.28 4.06
C SER A 65 7.05 17.81 3.97
N VAL A 66 6.14 16.86 4.20
CA VAL A 66 6.42 15.43 4.07
C VAL A 66 6.49 15.03 2.60
N LEU A 67 5.61 15.56 1.76
CA LEU A 67 5.62 15.30 0.32
C LEU A 67 6.85 15.88 -0.38
N ASN A 68 7.42 16.96 0.15
CA ASN A 68 8.60 17.62 -0.39
C ASN A 68 9.91 17.13 0.25
N ASP A 69 9.85 16.32 1.32
CA ASP A 69 11.02 15.72 1.96
C ASP A 69 11.57 14.60 1.09
N THR A 70 12.61 14.91 0.32
CA THR A 70 13.32 13.97 -0.56
C THR A 70 14.33 13.08 0.17
N VAL A 71 14.52 13.28 1.48
CA VAL A 71 15.40 12.45 2.30
C VAL A 71 14.62 11.23 2.81
N GLN A 72 13.46 11.43 3.44
CA GLN A 72 12.66 10.35 4.07
C GLN A 72 13.49 9.35 4.90
N THR A 73 14.31 9.83 5.84
CA THR A 73 15.27 9.01 6.60
C THR A 73 14.65 7.76 7.22
N ALA A 74 13.47 7.88 7.82
CA ALA A 74 12.76 6.74 8.43
C ALA A 74 12.36 5.68 7.41
N ALA A 75 11.93 6.09 6.21
CA ALA A 75 11.56 5.17 5.15
C ALA A 75 12.79 4.45 4.59
N ARG A 76 13.90 5.16 4.41
CA ARG A 76 15.17 4.56 3.97
C ARG A 76 15.67 3.53 4.97
N SER A 77 15.65 3.87 6.26
CA SER A 77 16.05 2.97 7.34
C SER A 77 15.19 1.71 7.36
N ALA A 78 13.86 1.87 7.25
CA ALA A 78 12.94 0.75 7.18
C ALA A 78 13.19 -0.17 5.97
N ALA A 79 13.53 0.42 4.81
CA ALA A 79 13.88 -0.34 3.62
C ALA A 79 15.22 -1.09 3.76
N THR A 80 16.26 -0.43 4.29
CA THR A 80 17.57 -1.07 4.50
C THR A 80 17.52 -2.17 5.55
N ASP A 81 16.81 -1.94 6.66
CA ASP A 81 16.65 -2.94 7.73
C ASP A 81 15.94 -4.19 7.21
N HIS A 82 14.95 -4.01 6.33
CA HIS A 82 14.25 -5.14 5.72
C HIS A 82 15.12 -5.87 4.68
N ALA A 83 15.89 -5.15 3.87
CA ALA A 83 16.81 -5.73 2.90
C ALA A 83 17.88 -6.62 3.57
N MET A 84 18.25 -6.29 4.81
CA MET A 84 19.18 -7.08 5.60
C MET A 84 18.52 -8.30 6.27
N GLY A 85 17.20 -8.35 6.40
CA GLY A 85 16.39 -9.25 7.24
C GLY A 85 16.91 -10.68 7.48
N ARG A 86 16.33 -11.70 6.81
CA ARG A 86 16.62 -13.14 7.06
C ARG A 86 18.10 -13.54 6.87
N PHE A 87 18.90 -12.64 6.30
CA PHE A 87 20.30 -12.86 5.94
C PHE A 87 21.25 -11.94 6.73
N LYS A 88 20.75 -11.28 7.80
CA LYS A 88 21.52 -10.34 8.63
C LYS A 88 22.65 -11.05 9.37
N GLU A 89 22.37 -12.26 9.88
CA GLU A 89 23.34 -13.06 10.65
C GLU A 89 24.41 -13.70 9.76
N SER A 90 24.07 -13.99 8.50
CA SER A 90 25.00 -14.56 7.51
C SER A 90 25.69 -13.50 6.66
N ALA A 91 25.29 -12.22 6.79
CA ALA A 91 25.77 -11.08 6.00
C ALA A 91 25.88 -11.45 4.53
N LEU A 92 24.81 -12.00 3.92
CA LEU A 92 24.82 -12.44 2.52
C LEU A 92 24.18 -11.42 1.57
N MET A 93 23.29 -10.56 2.07
CA MET A 93 22.63 -9.49 1.31
C MET A 93 22.69 -8.16 2.06
N HIS A 94 22.69 -7.07 1.32
CA HIS A 94 22.57 -5.73 1.89
C HIS A 94 21.97 -4.72 0.90
N ALA A 95 21.55 -3.58 1.45
CA ALA A 95 21.28 -2.35 0.72
C ALA A 95 21.96 -1.20 1.50
N LEU A 96 22.83 -0.44 0.82
CA LEU A 96 23.49 0.72 1.40
C LEU A 96 22.61 1.97 1.29
N ASN A 97 22.80 2.93 2.19
CA ASN A 97 22.11 4.21 2.14
C ASN A 97 23.03 5.35 2.58
N ASP A 98 23.29 6.30 1.68
CA ASP A 98 24.01 7.55 1.96
C ASP A 98 23.09 8.78 1.96
N ASN A 99 21.77 8.55 1.94
CA ASN A 99 20.70 9.54 1.83
C ASN A 99 20.67 10.32 0.50
N SER A 100 21.47 9.94 -0.50
CA SER A 100 21.35 10.50 -1.84
C SER A 100 20.17 9.90 -2.62
N ASN A 101 19.68 10.63 -3.62
CA ASN A 101 18.65 10.15 -4.55
C ASN A 101 19.28 9.66 -5.86
N ARG A 102 20.42 8.94 -5.76
CA ARG A 102 21.10 8.34 -6.90
C ARG A 102 21.56 6.94 -6.51
N LEU A 103 21.29 5.95 -7.36
CA LEU A 103 21.86 4.62 -7.16
C LEU A 103 23.35 4.67 -7.48
N THR A 104 24.19 4.36 -6.49
CA THR A 104 25.66 4.38 -6.59
C THR A 104 26.23 3.14 -5.91
N THR A 105 27.55 2.97 -5.86
CA THR A 105 28.14 1.88 -5.08
C THR A 105 27.91 2.05 -3.57
N SER A 106 27.75 3.29 -3.08
CA SER A 106 27.47 3.63 -1.67
C SER A 106 25.99 3.78 -1.33
N ASN A 107 25.09 3.70 -2.31
CA ASN A 107 23.67 3.96 -2.12
C ASN A 107 22.80 3.07 -3.01
N ASP A 108 21.93 2.32 -2.36
CA ASP A 108 21.00 1.37 -2.96
C ASP A 108 19.54 1.77 -2.78
N VAL A 109 19.29 2.83 -2.03
CA VAL A 109 17.94 3.31 -1.79
C VAL A 109 17.80 4.70 -2.39
N THR A 110 16.74 4.90 -3.16
CA THR A 110 16.33 6.25 -3.58
C THR A 110 14.86 6.46 -3.26
N VAL A 111 14.52 7.73 -3.03
CA VAL A 111 13.17 8.17 -2.77
C VAL A 111 12.79 9.12 -3.90
N GLY A 112 11.55 9.13 -4.35
CA GLY A 112 11.17 10.02 -5.43
C GLY A 112 9.71 9.93 -5.82
N PHE A 113 9.46 10.32 -7.07
CA PHE A 113 8.13 10.37 -7.65
C PHE A 113 7.97 9.30 -8.74
N TRP A 114 6.93 8.49 -8.60
CA TRP A 114 6.41 7.62 -9.64
C TRP A 114 5.22 8.30 -10.33
N ASN A 115 5.37 8.53 -11.63
CA ASN A 115 4.28 8.96 -12.49
C ASN A 115 3.54 7.75 -13.05
N ILE A 116 2.29 7.55 -12.62
CA ILE A 116 1.46 6.42 -13.08
C ILE A 116 1.14 6.50 -14.57
N SER A 117 0.99 7.69 -15.15
CA SER A 117 0.61 7.85 -16.56
C SER A 117 1.78 7.56 -17.50
N SER A 118 3.00 7.98 -17.15
CA SER A 118 4.19 7.72 -17.96
C SER A 118 4.95 6.45 -17.57
N HIS A 119 4.51 5.76 -16.50
CA HIS A 119 5.21 4.63 -15.90
C HIS A 119 6.70 4.92 -15.65
N THR A 120 6.99 6.11 -15.10
CA THR A 120 8.37 6.58 -14.91
C THR A 120 8.63 6.91 -13.46
N TYR A 121 9.73 6.37 -12.93
CA TYR A 121 10.27 6.75 -11.63
C TYR A 121 11.30 7.87 -11.80
N THR A 122 11.17 8.94 -11.01
CA THR A 122 12.11 10.06 -10.96
C THR A 122 12.73 10.12 -9.55
N PRO A 123 13.99 9.70 -9.38
CA PRO A 123 14.69 9.84 -8.10
C PRO A 123 14.76 11.30 -7.65
N GLY A 124 14.45 11.57 -6.38
CA GLY A 124 14.36 12.91 -5.80
C GLY A 124 13.17 13.73 -6.33
N GLY A 125 12.28 13.12 -7.12
CA GLY A 125 11.08 13.77 -7.62
C GLY A 125 10.10 14.11 -6.51
N ILE A 126 9.38 15.22 -6.69
CA ILE A 126 8.37 15.76 -5.77
C ILE A 126 7.02 15.80 -6.52
N PRO A 127 5.89 15.45 -5.87
CA PRO A 127 5.79 14.95 -4.51
C PRO A 127 6.40 13.55 -4.36
N VAL A 128 6.97 13.26 -3.21
CA VAL A 128 7.50 11.93 -2.89
C VAL A 128 6.33 10.98 -2.72
N ASN A 129 6.24 9.96 -3.58
CA ASN A 129 5.23 8.90 -3.50
C ASN A 129 5.80 7.50 -3.78
N ALA A 130 7.11 7.38 -4.00
CA ALA A 130 7.73 6.12 -4.38
C ALA A 130 9.11 5.95 -3.77
N MET A 131 9.51 4.69 -3.67
CA MET A 131 10.83 4.27 -3.23
C MET A 131 11.37 3.21 -4.17
N GLN A 132 12.62 3.37 -4.55
CA GLN A 132 13.39 2.36 -5.28
C GLN A 132 14.43 1.77 -4.34
N VAL A 133 14.53 0.45 -4.31
CA VAL A 133 15.56 -0.27 -3.57
C VAL A 133 16.25 -1.22 -4.52
N ARG A 134 17.57 -1.18 -4.54
CA ARG A 134 18.43 -2.18 -5.16
C ARG A 134 19.00 -3.08 -4.07
N THR A 135 19.03 -4.38 -4.31
CA THR A 135 19.69 -5.32 -3.39
C THR A 135 20.89 -5.93 -4.09
N ARG A 136 21.90 -6.31 -3.30
CA ARG A 136 23.09 -6.96 -3.82
C ARG A 136 23.66 -7.94 -2.80
N ARG A 137 24.49 -8.88 -3.27
CA ARG A 137 25.21 -9.78 -2.37
C ARG A 137 26.30 -9.00 -1.64
N THR A 138 26.60 -9.35 -0.40
CA THR A 138 27.77 -8.77 0.31
C THR A 138 29.09 -9.01 -0.41
N ALA A 139 29.24 -10.18 -1.06
CA ALA A 139 30.39 -10.52 -1.89
C ALA A 139 30.57 -9.57 -3.11
N GLU A 140 29.49 -8.92 -3.55
CA GLU A 140 29.45 -7.96 -4.66
C GLU A 140 29.61 -6.51 -4.17
N SER A 141 29.66 -6.27 -2.84
CA SER A 141 30.01 -4.96 -2.31
C SER A 141 31.51 -4.68 -2.46
N GLU A 142 31.85 -3.48 -2.93
CA GLU A 142 33.23 -3.00 -2.91
C GLU A 142 33.77 -2.80 -1.48
N THR A 143 32.89 -2.73 -0.46
CA THR A 143 33.28 -2.46 0.93
C THR A 143 33.36 -3.72 1.81
N VAL A 144 32.72 -4.82 1.43
CA VAL A 144 32.64 -6.06 2.26
C VAL A 144 32.92 -7.34 1.47
N GLY A 145 32.96 -7.28 0.13
CA GLY A 145 32.98 -8.44 -0.76
C GLY A 145 34.27 -8.69 -1.53
N ILE A 146 34.29 -9.81 -2.26
CA ILE A 146 35.42 -10.26 -3.12
C ILE A 146 35.51 -9.40 -4.41
N GLY A 147 34.48 -8.60 -4.71
CA GLY A 147 34.50 -7.54 -5.72
C GLY A 147 35.03 -8.02 -7.09
N LYS A 148 35.99 -7.29 -7.67
CA LYS A 148 36.62 -7.62 -8.97
C LYS A 148 37.25 -9.02 -9.02
N LEU A 149 37.69 -9.57 -7.89
CA LEU A 149 38.31 -10.89 -7.82
C LEU A 149 37.26 -12.01 -7.98
N GLY A 150 36.03 -11.78 -7.53
CA GLY A 150 34.90 -12.70 -7.73
C GLY A 150 34.46 -12.74 -9.19
N ASN A 151 34.51 -11.60 -9.88
CA ASN A 151 34.20 -11.52 -11.32
C ASN A 151 35.23 -12.29 -12.16
N ILE A 152 36.52 -12.25 -11.78
CA ILE A 152 37.59 -13.04 -12.42
C ILE A 152 37.37 -14.54 -12.20
N LEU A 153 37.02 -14.96 -10.98
CA LEU A 153 36.73 -16.37 -10.67
C LEU A 153 35.45 -16.86 -11.39
N GLY A 154 34.43 -16.01 -11.53
CA GLY A 154 33.22 -16.30 -12.27
C GLY A 154 33.47 -16.54 -13.76
N ILE A 155 34.30 -15.70 -14.39
CA ILE A 155 34.73 -15.86 -15.79
C ILE A 155 35.50 -17.19 -15.96
N LEU A 156 36.39 -17.53 -15.02
CA LEU A 156 37.15 -18.79 -15.06
C LEU A 156 36.26 -20.03 -14.84
N ALA A 157 35.17 -19.90 -14.09
CA ALA A 157 34.20 -20.96 -13.83
C ALA A 157 33.06 -21.06 -14.87
N GLY A 158 33.04 -20.19 -15.88
CA GLY A 158 32.01 -20.17 -16.93
C GLY A 158 30.67 -19.57 -16.50
N VAL A 159 30.60 -18.90 -15.33
CA VAL A 159 29.40 -18.26 -14.81
C VAL A 159 29.41 -16.78 -15.20
N GLN A 160 28.60 -16.40 -16.19
CA GLN A 160 28.61 -15.06 -16.79
C GLN A 160 27.95 -13.95 -15.95
N LYS A 161 27.25 -14.27 -14.84
CA LYS A 161 26.48 -13.31 -14.05
C LYS A 161 26.75 -13.42 -12.56
N PHE A 162 27.90 -12.90 -12.13
CA PHE A 162 28.22 -12.70 -10.71
C PHE A 162 27.85 -11.30 -10.19
N ASP A 163 27.28 -10.43 -11.02
CA ASP A 163 26.90 -9.04 -10.68
C ASP A 163 25.40 -8.84 -10.96
N TYR A 164 24.56 -9.60 -10.26
CA TYR A 164 23.11 -9.47 -10.35
C TYR A 164 22.59 -8.62 -9.20
N THR A 165 22.22 -7.37 -9.49
CA THR A 165 21.76 -6.40 -8.50
C THR A 165 20.34 -5.92 -8.86
N PRO A 166 19.29 -6.70 -8.53
CA PRO A 166 17.94 -6.35 -8.91
C PRO A 166 17.50 -5.08 -8.18
N ASP A 167 16.78 -4.23 -8.90
CA ASP A 167 16.10 -3.07 -8.35
C ASP A 167 14.58 -3.27 -8.45
N ALA A 168 13.87 -2.80 -7.43
CA ALA A 168 12.41 -2.76 -7.43
C ALA A 168 11.93 -1.37 -7.03
N VAL A 169 10.80 -0.96 -7.60
CA VAL A 169 10.14 0.30 -7.26
C VAL A 169 8.77 0.01 -6.69
N ALA A 170 8.52 0.54 -5.50
CA ALA A 170 7.19 0.59 -4.91
C ALA A 170 6.68 2.03 -4.89
N ALA A 171 5.41 2.22 -5.25
CA ALA A 171 4.76 3.52 -5.29
C ALA A 171 3.44 3.54 -4.51
N LEU A 172 2.99 4.73 -4.14
CA LEU A 172 1.73 5.03 -3.47
C LEU A 172 0.77 5.76 -4.42
N PRO A 173 0.29 5.13 -5.49
CA PRO A 173 -0.65 5.77 -6.40
C PRO A 173 -1.99 6.05 -5.71
N ALA A 174 -2.61 7.18 -6.06
CA ALA A 174 -3.98 7.50 -5.68
C ALA A 174 -4.94 6.47 -6.30
N ARG A 175 -5.40 5.51 -5.51
CA ARG A 175 -6.28 4.43 -5.94
C ARG A 175 -7.41 4.23 -4.94
N ALA A 176 -8.61 3.98 -5.45
CA ALA A 176 -9.75 3.66 -4.62
C ALA A 176 -9.61 2.24 -4.05
N ASN A 177 -9.84 2.11 -2.75
CA ASN A 177 -9.88 0.84 -2.03
C ASN A 177 -11.21 0.60 -1.29
N ALA A 178 -12.09 1.59 -1.18
CA ALA A 178 -13.41 1.43 -0.57
C ALA A 178 -14.43 0.73 -1.49
N ASN A 179 -15.17 -0.25 -0.97
CA ASN A 179 -16.23 -0.98 -1.69
C ASN A 179 -17.57 -0.24 -1.69
N PHE A 180 -17.51 1.06 -1.41
CA PHE A 180 -18.61 2.00 -1.53
C PHE A 180 -18.13 3.23 -2.30
N ALA A 181 -19.05 3.86 -3.01
CA ALA A 181 -18.89 5.18 -3.59
C ALA A 181 -19.61 6.20 -2.70
N LEU A 182 -18.99 7.37 -2.57
CA LEU A 182 -19.62 8.54 -1.98
C LEU A 182 -20.27 9.37 -3.08
N CYS A 183 -21.35 10.03 -2.72
CA CYS A 183 -22.03 10.93 -3.62
C CYS A 183 -21.34 12.31 -3.64
N THR A 184 -21.48 13.04 -4.74
CA THR A 184 -20.85 14.36 -4.93
C THR A 184 -21.12 15.33 -3.79
N GLU A 185 -22.30 15.22 -3.17
CA GLU A 185 -22.81 15.98 -2.04
C GLU A 185 -21.93 15.80 -0.78
N ALA A 186 -21.43 14.58 -0.53
CA ALA A 186 -20.50 14.34 0.57
C ALA A 186 -19.20 15.15 0.41
N CYS A 187 -18.82 15.44 -0.84
CA CYS A 187 -17.67 16.27 -1.21
C CYS A 187 -18.01 17.75 -1.47
N GLU A 188 -19.22 18.22 -1.16
CA GLU A 188 -19.58 19.65 -1.28
C GLU A 188 -19.01 20.50 -0.16
N SER A 189 -18.50 19.88 0.90
CA SER A 189 -17.71 20.60 1.90
C SER A 189 -16.56 21.35 1.21
N ARG A 190 -16.23 22.57 1.68
CA ARG A 190 -15.09 23.38 1.19
C ARG A 190 -13.71 22.69 1.40
N CYS A 191 -13.71 21.41 1.74
CA CYS A 191 -12.54 20.62 2.06
C CYS A 191 -11.98 19.92 0.81
N SER A 192 -11.06 20.63 0.16
CA SER A 192 -10.24 20.06 -0.89
C SER A 192 -8.89 19.61 -0.33
N PHE A 193 -8.40 18.48 -0.83
CA PHE A 193 -7.03 18.04 -0.60
C PHE A 193 -6.05 19.17 -1.00
N PRO A 194 -5.05 19.51 -0.17
CA PRO A 194 -4.45 18.71 0.92
C PRO A 194 -5.10 18.83 2.30
N ASN A 195 -6.11 19.68 2.47
CA ASN A 195 -6.74 19.87 3.76
C ASN A 195 -7.67 18.70 4.07
N VAL A 196 -7.55 18.13 5.27
CA VAL A 196 -8.44 17.09 5.77
C VAL A 196 -9.26 17.66 6.90
N CYS A 197 -10.57 17.80 6.67
CA CYS A 197 -11.42 18.55 7.57
C CYS A 197 -12.10 17.60 8.55
N PRO A 198 -12.08 17.91 9.85
CA PRO A 198 -13.01 17.29 10.78
C PRO A 198 -14.43 17.74 10.38
N ILE A 199 -15.34 16.78 10.33
CA ILE A 199 -16.76 17.01 10.14
C ILE A 199 -17.48 16.49 11.37
N THR A 200 -18.62 17.10 11.72
CA THR A 200 -19.58 16.43 12.61
C THR A 200 -19.84 15.05 12.04
N GLU A 201 -19.73 14.00 12.86
CA GLU A 201 -19.88 12.62 12.39
C GLU A 201 -21.14 12.48 11.54
N ARG A 202 -20.96 12.06 10.29
CA ARG A 202 -22.04 11.95 9.31
C ARG A 202 -22.36 10.49 9.05
N LYS A 203 -23.65 10.20 9.12
CA LYS A 203 -24.20 8.89 8.85
C LYS A 203 -24.46 8.75 7.34
N MET A 204 -23.69 7.87 6.72
CA MET A 204 -23.80 7.50 5.31
C MET A 204 -24.78 6.33 5.15
N VAL A 205 -25.84 6.50 4.37
CA VAL A 205 -26.91 5.49 4.18
C VAL A 205 -27.13 5.13 2.71
N SER A 206 -27.43 3.85 2.46
CA SER A 206 -27.77 3.30 1.13
C SER A 206 -29.28 3.28 0.84
N ASN A 207 -30.13 3.32 1.87
CA ASN A 207 -31.58 3.21 1.71
C ASN A 207 -32.24 4.61 1.73
N TYR A 208 -32.71 5.06 0.57
CA TYR A 208 -33.46 6.31 0.40
C TYR A 208 -34.99 6.09 0.33
N GLY A 209 -35.48 4.94 0.80
CA GLY A 209 -36.90 4.62 0.82
C GLY A 209 -37.59 5.14 2.08
N ILE A 210 -38.44 6.17 1.93
CA ILE A 210 -39.47 6.60 2.90
C ILE A 210 -38.92 7.24 4.21
N GLN A 211 -37.98 8.17 4.13
CA GLN A 211 -37.89 9.19 5.18
C GLN A 211 -38.70 10.41 4.77
N GLU A 212 -39.67 10.75 5.62
CA GLU A 212 -40.42 12.00 5.56
C GLU A 212 -39.49 13.17 5.26
N LYS A 213 -40.00 14.16 4.53
CA LYS A 213 -39.37 15.41 4.05
C LYS A 213 -38.52 16.24 5.05
N SER A 214 -38.20 15.75 6.24
CA SER A 214 -37.52 16.48 7.31
C SER A 214 -36.00 16.38 7.32
N SER A 215 -35.35 15.49 6.55
CA SER A 215 -33.88 15.54 6.38
C SER A 215 -33.44 15.17 4.96
N LEU A 216 -33.53 16.14 4.05
CA LEU A 216 -32.87 16.11 2.74
C LEU A 216 -31.32 16.14 2.83
N ASP A 217 -30.76 16.21 4.05
CA ASP A 217 -29.33 16.33 4.33
C ASP A 217 -28.61 14.99 4.64
N GLY A 218 -29.24 13.86 4.32
CA GLY A 218 -28.58 12.55 4.46
C GLY A 218 -27.51 12.35 3.39
N ASP A 219 -26.23 12.42 3.77
CA ASP A 219 -25.12 12.10 2.87
C ASP A 219 -25.26 10.65 2.36
N ARG A 220 -25.28 10.51 1.04
CA ARG A 220 -25.63 9.25 0.35
C ARG A 220 -24.41 8.35 0.15
N LEU A 221 -24.64 7.04 0.25
CA LEU A 221 -23.66 5.98 -0.01
C LEU A 221 -24.22 4.99 -1.03
N ALA A 222 -23.42 4.60 -2.01
CA ALA A 222 -23.73 3.46 -2.87
C ALA A 222 -22.68 2.38 -2.70
N ALA A 223 -23.08 1.11 -2.57
CA ALA A 223 -22.11 0.02 -2.68
C ALA A 223 -21.54 0.00 -4.11
N THR A 224 -20.24 -0.24 -4.28
CA THR A 224 -19.63 -0.19 -5.61
C THR A 224 -18.81 -1.43 -5.95
N TYR A 225 -18.94 -1.83 -7.20
CA TYR A 225 -18.08 -2.75 -7.90
C TYR A 225 -17.11 -1.96 -8.77
N ARG A 226 -15.83 -1.99 -8.39
CA ARG A 226 -14.77 -1.23 -9.07
C ARG A 226 -14.25 -1.92 -10.34
N MET A 227 -14.59 -3.19 -10.56
CA MET A 227 -14.17 -3.96 -11.73
C MET A 227 -14.99 -3.63 -12.97
N TYR A 228 -14.31 -3.51 -14.13
CA TYR A 228 -14.91 -3.20 -15.43
C TYR A 228 -15.81 -4.28 -16.01
N GLN A 229 -15.74 -5.51 -15.49
CA GLN A 229 -16.51 -6.65 -15.97
C GLN A 229 -16.97 -7.49 -14.78
N LEU A 230 -18.28 -7.58 -14.58
CA LEU A 230 -18.88 -8.55 -13.68
C LEU A 230 -18.68 -9.93 -14.28
N ASN A 231 -17.79 -10.73 -13.68
CA ASN A 231 -17.93 -12.16 -13.74
C ASN A 231 -19.10 -12.52 -12.79
N THR A 232 -20.15 -13.17 -13.29
CA THR A 232 -21.31 -13.61 -12.50
C THR A 232 -20.96 -14.56 -11.36
N ALA A 233 -19.72 -15.06 -11.30
CA ALA A 233 -19.21 -15.93 -10.24
C ALA A 233 -18.63 -15.20 -9.02
N VAL A 234 -18.45 -13.86 -9.03
CA VAL A 234 -17.87 -13.12 -7.90
C VAL A 234 -18.91 -12.21 -7.26
N ASN A 235 -19.27 -12.49 -6.00
CA ASN A 235 -20.20 -11.66 -5.23
C ASN A 235 -19.47 -10.43 -4.63
N LEU A 236 -20.19 -9.34 -4.33
CA LEU A 236 -19.64 -8.18 -3.62
C LEU A 236 -19.01 -8.57 -2.28
N SER A 237 -19.68 -9.50 -1.58
CA SER A 237 -19.21 -10.03 -0.31
C SER A 237 -17.82 -10.63 -0.44
N ASP A 238 -17.59 -11.49 -1.43
CA ASP A 238 -16.28 -12.10 -1.69
C ASP A 238 -15.21 -11.05 -1.93
N MET A 239 -15.54 -9.99 -2.68
CA MET A 239 -14.62 -8.89 -2.94
C MET A 239 -14.28 -8.12 -1.64
N ILE A 240 -15.28 -7.81 -0.81
CA ILE A 240 -15.07 -7.12 0.46
C ILE A 240 -14.21 -7.99 1.39
N CYS A 241 -14.55 -9.27 1.54
CA CYS A 241 -13.92 -10.18 2.49
C CYS A 241 -12.51 -10.62 2.07
N ALA A 242 -12.25 -10.74 0.77
CA ALA A 242 -10.89 -10.96 0.27
C ALA A 242 -9.98 -9.73 0.45
N GLY A 243 -10.57 -8.57 0.74
CA GLY A 243 -9.90 -7.28 0.67
C GLY A 243 -9.75 -6.87 -0.80
N THR A 244 -10.43 -5.80 -1.19
CA THR A 244 -10.38 -5.41 -2.59
C THR A 244 -9.05 -4.77 -2.97
N THR A 245 -8.50 -5.22 -4.09
CA THR A 245 -7.31 -4.61 -4.66
C THR A 245 -7.59 -3.14 -4.97
N SER A 246 -6.63 -2.27 -4.63
CA SER A 246 -6.75 -0.84 -4.94
C SER A 246 -6.69 -0.63 -6.45
N GLN A 247 -7.67 0.07 -7.01
CA GLN A 247 -7.79 0.28 -8.46
C GLN A 247 -7.76 1.76 -8.82
N ASP A 248 -7.11 2.07 -9.94
CA ASP A 248 -7.19 3.39 -10.55
C ASP A 248 -8.43 3.46 -11.45
N ILE A 249 -9.47 4.07 -10.91
CA ILE A 249 -10.80 4.22 -11.50
C ILE A 249 -11.15 5.68 -11.79
N CYS A 250 -10.20 6.61 -11.68
CA CYS A 250 -10.45 8.03 -11.93
C CYS A 250 -10.90 8.25 -13.39
N ARG A 251 -12.00 8.99 -13.60
CA ARG A 251 -12.62 9.22 -14.91
C ARG A 251 -13.08 7.95 -15.63
N LYS A 252 -13.27 6.86 -14.90
CA LYS A 252 -13.77 5.61 -15.44
C LYS A 252 -15.15 5.32 -14.85
N GLU A 253 -15.93 4.53 -15.57
CA GLU A 253 -17.24 4.08 -15.11
C GLU A 253 -17.07 2.92 -14.13
N ILE A 254 -17.78 2.98 -13.01
CA ILE A 254 -17.92 1.90 -12.04
C ILE A 254 -19.37 1.51 -11.92
N LEU A 255 -19.60 0.30 -11.42
CA LEU A 255 -20.96 -0.16 -11.12
C LEU A 255 -21.28 0.19 -9.67
N THR A 256 -22.43 0.81 -9.45
CA THR A 256 -22.94 1.19 -8.13
C THR A 256 -24.31 0.54 -7.92
N SER A 257 -24.58 0.08 -6.71
CA SER A 257 -25.89 -0.45 -6.32
C SER A 257 -26.25 0.04 -4.92
N LEU A 258 -27.54 0.28 -4.72
CA LEU A 258 -28.11 0.56 -3.41
C LEU A 258 -28.60 -0.77 -2.83
N ASP A 259 -27.69 -1.54 -2.22
CA ASP A 259 -28.05 -2.82 -1.61
C ASP A 259 -29.06 -2.60 -0.45
N PRO A 260 -30.30 -3.09 -0.55
CA PRO A 260 -31.30 -2.93 0.51
C PRO A 260 -31.10 -3.94 1.66
N GLN A 261 -30.28 -4.98 1.48
CA GLN A 261 -30.12 -6.09 2.42
C GLN A 261 -28.94 -5.93 3.39
N ASP A 262 -28.24 -4.79 3.33
CA ASP A 262 -27.08 -4.46 4.17
C ASP A 262 -25.93 -5.47 4.12
N ASN A 263 -25.92 -6.39 3.15
CA ASN A 263 -24.91 -7.45 3.10
C ASN A 263 -23.52 -6.84 2.98
N ALA A 264 -23.36 -5.87 2.06
CA ALA A 264 -22.13 -5.11 1.90
C ALA A 264 -21.72 -4.35 3.17
N LEU A 265 -22.69 -3.81 3.92
CA LEU A 265 -22.41 -3.05 5.14
C LEU A 265 -21.87 -3.97 6.25
N ARG A 266 -22.45 -5.16 6.41
CA ARG A 266 -21.97 -6.20 7.36
C ARG A 266 -20.57 -6.69 7.00
N ASP A 267 -20.30 -6.89 5.73
CA ASP A 267 -18.97 -7.29 5.28
C ASP A 267 -17.91 -6.20 5.53
N MET A 268 -18.27 -4.94 5.28
CA MET A 268 -17.39 -3.80 5.57
C MET A 268 -17.19 -3.60 7.07
N GLU A 269 -18.22 -3.83 7.90
CA GLU A 269 -18.14 -3.85 9.36
C GLU A 269 -17.11 -4.87 9.82
N SER A 270 -17.25 -6.13 9.38
CA SER A 270 -16.28 -7.19 9.67
C SER A 270 -14.85 -6.81 9.27
N MET A 271 -14.68 -6.20 8.09
CA MET A 271 -13.37 -5.75 7.64
C MET A 271 -12.82 -4.58 8.46
N MET A 272 -13.66 -3.69 8.98
CA MET A 272 -13.25 -2.59 9.85
C MET A 272 -12.75 -3.09 11.21
N TYR A 273 -13.45 -4.02 11.85
CA TYR A 273 -13.08 -4.48 13.19
C TYR A 273 -12.09 -5.66 13.19
N ASN A 274 -11.85 -6.31 12.05
CA ASN A 274 -10.79 -7.30 11.94
C ASN A 274 -9.39 -6.65 12.03
N PRO A 275 -8.59 -6.90 13.08
CA PRO A 275 -7.31 -6.23 13.27
C PRO A 275 -6.26 -6.58 12.19
N ASN A 276 -6.44 -7.67 11.46
CA ASN A 276 -5.52 -8.10 10.41
C ASN A 276 -5.89 -7.51 9.04
N ALA A 277 -7.16 -7.18 8.84
CA ALA A 277 -7.63 -6.55 7.62
C ALA A 277 -7.20 -5.09 7.57
N ASP A 278 -6.45 -4.71 6.53
CA ASP A 278 -6.00 -3.35 6.27
C ASP A 278 -5.40 -2.62 7.50
N ALA A 279 -4.69 -3.36 8.34
CA ALA A 279 -4.20 -2.90 9.64
C ALA A 279 -3.41 -1.58 9.56
N SER A 280 -2.67 -1.39 8.46
CA SER A 280 -1.84 -0.21 8.24
C SER A 280 -2.60 1.10 7.98
N ASN A 281 -3.91 1.02 7.71
CA ASN A 281 -4.77 2.19 7.49
C ASN A 281 -5.74 2.41 8.67
N LYS A 282 -5.60 1.63 9.75
CA LYS A 282 -6.43 1.75 10.95
C LYS A 282 -5.72 2.54 12.03
N GLU A 283 -6.47 3.41 12.68
CA GLU A 283 -6.02 4.19 13.82
C GLU A 283 -6.42 3.47 15.09
N TYR A 284 -5.45 3.14 15.93
CA TYR A 284 -5.68 2.56 17.25
C TYR A 284 -5.23 3.53 18.33
N ASP A 285 -6.01 3.58 19.40
CA ASP A 285 -5.60 4.23 20.62
C ASP A 285 -4.40 3.49 21.22
N LYS A 286 -3.32 4.21 21.52
CA LYS A 286 -2.05 3.61 21.95
C LYS A 286 -2.15 2.93 23.32
N ASP A 287 -3.02 3.43 24.18
CA ASP A 287 -3.13 2.99 25.57
C ASP A 287 -4.13 1.84 25.72
N SER A 288 -5.29 1.95 25.06
CA SER A 288 -6.37 0.95 25.16
C SER A 288 -6.36 -0.09 24.05
N GLY A 289 -5.63 0.13 22.96
CA GLY A 289 -5.69 -0.72 21.76
C GLY A 289 -7.02 -0.66 21.02
N LYS A 290 -7.91 0.27 21.38
CA LYS A 290 -9.23 0.43 20.77
C LYS A 290 -9.11 1.04 19.37
N LEU A 291 -9.86 0.52 18.41
CA LEU A 291 -9.98 1.11 17.08
C LEU A 291 -10.67 2.49 17.17
N LEU A 292 -9.99 3.53 16.71
CA LEU A 292 -10.46 4.90 16.62
C LEU A 292 -11.06 5.22 15.25
N GLY A 293 -10.56 4.59 14.19
CA GLY A 293 -11.11 4.75 12.85
C GLY A 293 -10.32 4.01 11.78
N TRP A 294 -10.85 4.00 10.57
CA TRP A 294 -10.27 3.35 9.41
C TRP A 294 -10.23 4.31 8.22
N TRP A 295 -9.03 4.54 7.68
CA TRP A 295 -8.83 5.38 6.50
C TRP A 295 -9.08 4.59 5.22
N VAL A 296 -9.93 5.14 4.35
CA VAL A 296 -10.18 4.60 3.02
C VAL A 296 -10.22 5.71 1.97
N ILE A 297 -9.89 5.36 0.74
CA ILE A 297 -10.11 6.17 -0.45
C ILE A 297 -11.36 5.63 -1.15
N ALA A 298 -12.42 6.43 -1.08
CA ALA A 298 -13.65 6.15 -1.79
C ALA A 298 -13.70 6.87 -3.14
N PRO A 299 -14.19 6.22 -4.21
CA PRO A 299 -14.61 6.94 -5.40
C PRO A 299 -15.80 7.84 -5.09
N VAL A 300 -15.85 8.96 -5.79
CA VAL A 300 -16.97 9.90 -5.71
C VAL A 300 -17.68 9.92 -7.05
N THR A 301 -18.97 9.68 -7.02
CA THR A 301 -19.85 9.60 -8.20
C THR A 301 -21.02 10.56 -8.05
N ASP A 302 -21.64 10.91 -9.17
CA ASP A 302 -22.93 11.59 -9.15
C ASP A 302 -24.02 10.54 -8.87
N CYS A 303 -24.67 10.63 -7.70
CA CYS A 303 -25.64 9.65 -7.24
C CYS A 303 -27.09 10.02 -7.57
N SER A 304 -27.30 10.99 -8.46
CA SER A 304 -28.62 11.56 -8.73
C SER A 304 -29.67 10.57 -9.24
N ASN A 305 -29.29 9.37 -9.72
CA ASN A 305 -30.20 8.47 -10.43
C ASN A 305 -30.27 7.01 -9.94
N ALA A 306 -29.55 6.64 -8.86
CA ALA A 306 -29.54 5.25 -8.40
C ALA A 306 -30.94 4.78 -7.97
N SER A 307 -31.59 3.99 -8.82
CA SER A 307 -32.84 3.32 -8.52
C SER A 307 -32.60 2.29 -7.42
N GLN A 308 -33.54 2.18 -6.47
CA GLN A 308 -33.50 1.13 -5.42
C GLN A 308 -33.79 -0.28 -5.97
N GLU A 309 -33.87 -0.42 -7.29
CA GLU A 309 -34.00 -1.73 -7.90
C GLU A 309 -32.68 -2.50 -7.73
N ALA A 310 -32.75 -3.82 -7.61
CA ALA A 310 -31.61 -4.70 -7.33
C ALA A 310 -30.55 -4.76 -8.47
N GLY A 311 -30.52 -3.76 -9.35
CA GLY A 311 -29.60 -3.61 -10.45
C GLY A 311 -28.32 -2.86 -10.08
N PHE A 312 -27.32 -3.04 -10.92
CA PHE A 312 -26.13 -2.21 -10.94
C PHE A 312 -26.31 -1.09 -11.96
N GLU A 313 -26.03 0.13 -11.54
CA GLU A 313 -25.99 1.29 -12.42
C GLU A 313 -24.55 1.72 -12.69
N LYS A 314 -24.30 2.24 -13.89
CA LYS A 314 -22.99 2.76 -14.25
C LYS A 314 -22.88 4.22 -13.81
N SER A 315 -21.86 4.50 -13.03
CA SER A 315 -21.59 5.84 -12.51
C SER A 315 -20.15 6.22 -12.81
N MET A 316 -19.94 7.44 -13.33
CA MET A 316 -18.60 7.94 -13.62
C MET A 316 -17.92 8.47 -12.35
N VAL A 317 -16.68 8.03 -12.10
CA VAL A 317 -15.87 8.54 -10.99
C VAL A 317 -15.30 9.90 -11.35
N THR A 318 -15.73 10.93 -10.61
CA THR A 318 -15.30 12.32 -10.86
C THR A 318 -14.24 12.79 -9.87
N ARG A 319 -14.22 12.21 -8.66
CA ARG A 319 -13.27 12.56 -7.58
C ARG A 319 -12.88 11.32 -6.78
N TYR A 320 -11.80 11.45 -6.01
CA TYR A 320 -11.51 10.57 -4.88
C TYR A 320 -11.73 11.32 -3.58
N ALA A 321 -12.18 10.60 -2.56
CA ALA A 321 -12.34 11.11 -1.20
C ALA A 321 -11.50 10.27 -0.25
N LEU A 322 -10.55 10.90 0.43
CA LEU A 322 -9.89 10.31 1.58
C LEU A 322 -10.82 10.54 2.78
N VAL A 323 -11.35 9.47 3.34
CA VAL A 323 -12.26 9.53 4.49
C VAL A 323 -11.74 8.69 5.64
N ARG A 324 -12.00 9.17 6.86
CA ARG A 324 -11.88 8.35 8.06
C ARG A 324 -13.26 7.88 8.46
N ILE A 325 -13.43 6.57 8.46
CA ILE A 325 -14.62 5.89 8.99
C ILE A 325 -14.43 5.75 10.49
N SER A 326 -15.28 6.40 11.29
CA SER A 326 -15.22 6.35 12.76
C SER A 326 -15.82 5.05 13.30
N ARG A 327 -16.90 4.59 12.68
CA ARG A 327 -17.58 3.31 12.98
C ARG A 327 -18.42 2.86 11.79
N ILE A 328 -18.62 1.55 11.71
CA ILE A 328 -19.65 0.92 10.87
C ILE A 328 -20.53 0.13 11.83
N CYS A 329 -21.83 0.22 11.63
CA CYS A 329 -22.84 -0.48 12.42
C CYS A 329 -23.79 -1.18 11.45
N ALA A 330 -23.83 -2.51 11.51
CA ALA A 330 -24.69 -3.30 10.63
C ALA A 330 -25.47 -4.35 11.44
N PRO A 331 -26.82 -4.37 11.36
CA PRO A 331 -27.60 -5.37 12.07
C PRO A 331 -27.54 -6.72 11.35
N GLY A 332 -27.58 -7.82 12.10
CA GLY A 332 -27.73 -9.17 11.56
C GLY A 332 -26.55 -10.08 11.90
N ALA A 333 -26.39 -11.15 11.12
CA ALA A 333 -25.26 -12.07 11.25
C ALA A 333 -23.97 -11.40 10.74
N THR A 334 -22.85 -11.72 11.38
CA THR A 334 -21.50 -11.31 10.95
C THR A 334 -21.34 -11.46 9.44
N GLY A 335 -20.74 -10.44 8.81
CA GLY A 335 -20.31 -10.52 7.42
C GLY A 335 -19.07 -11.41 7.25
N CYS A 336 -17.99 -10.84 6.74
CA CYS A 336 -16.72 -11.53 6.55
C CYS A 336 -16.22 -12.25 7.82
N GLN A 337 -15.86 -13.52 7.66
CA GLN A 337 -15.21 -14.32 8.71
C GLN A 337 -13.82 -14.75 8.22
N GLN A 338 -12.84 -14.77 9.13
CA GLN A 338 -11.53 -15.35 8.85
C GLN A 338 -11.24 -16.45 9.87
N ASN A 339 -10.91 -17.65 9.40
CA ASN A 339 -10.68 -18.81 10.26
C ASN A 339 -11.82 -19.04 11.28
N ASN A 340 -13.07 -18.93 10.83
CA ASN A 340 -14.29 -19.03 11.65
C ASN A 340 -14.40 -18.01 12.79
N SER A 341 -13.56 -16.95 12.79
CA SER A 341 -13.66 -15.84 13.73
C SER A 341 -14.53 -14.74 13.14
N SER A 342 -15.50 -14.27 13.92
CA SER A 342 -16.31 -13.09 13.63
C SER A 342 -15.63 -11.82 14.13
N PHE A 343 -15.88 -10.71 13.44
CA PHE A 343 -15.28 -9.41 13.76
C PHE A 343 -16.36 -8.32 13.75
N ASP A 344 -17.38 -8.49 14.59
CA ASP A 344 -18.49 -7.54 14.66
C ASP A 344 -18.13 -6.29 15.46
N ALA A 345 -18.88 -5.20 15.23
CA ALA A 345 -18.75 -4.00 16.04
C ALA A 345 -19.07 -4.31 17.52
N PRO A 346 -18.28 -3.78 18.48
CA PRO A 346 -18.64 -3.86 19.88
C PRO A 346 -20.02 -3.25 20.14
N ALA A 347 -20.88 -3.95 20.89
CA ALA A 347 -22.25 -3.51 21.18
C ALA A 347 -22.32 -2.10 21.78
N SER A 348 -21.31 -1.69 22.54
CA SER A 348 -21.18 -0.35 23.13
C SER A 348 -21.00 0.79 22.10
N ILE A 349 -20.59 0.47 20.87
CA ILE A 349 -20.33 1.46 19.80
C ILE A 349 -21.58 1.67 18.93
N CYS A 350 -22.30 0.59 18.63
CA CYS A 350 -23.39 0.62 17.66
C CYS A 350 -24.79 0.64 18.27
N GLY A 351 -24.99 0.04 19.45
CA GLY A 351 -26.33 -0.04 20.06
C GLY A 351 -27.36 -0.60 19.07
N SER A 352 -28.41 0.18 18.81
CA SER A 352 -29.45 -0.12 17.80
C SER A 352 -29.29 0.66 16.49
N ASP A 353 -28.16 1.34 16.30
CA ASP A 353 -27.92 2.18 15.13
C ASP A 353 -27.39 1.35 13.94
N LYS A 354 -27.55 1.90 12.74
CA LYS A 354 -27.22 1.22 11.48
C LYS A 354 -26.70 2.24 10.48
N GLY A 355 -25.50 2.05 9.97
CA GLY A 355 -24.91 2.89 8.91
C GLY A 355 -23.38 2.84 8.90
N LEU A 356 -22.81 3.57 7.95
CA LEU A 356 -21.37 3.87 7.91
C LEU A 356 -21.17 5.32 8.36
N TYR A 357 -20.23 5.56 9.28
CA TYR A 357 -20.06 6.88 9.89
C TYR A 357 -18.69 7.44 9.52
N ILE A 358 -18.67 8.66 8.97
CA ILE A 358 -17.43 9.37 8.64
C ILE A 358 -17.30 10.62 9.51
N ASP A 359 -16.09 10.89 9.98
CA ASP A 359 -15.80 12.07 10.82
C ASP A 359 -14.67 12.94 10.28
N ARG A 360 -14.01 12.49 9.20
CA ARG A 360 -13.04 13.27 8.43
C ARG A 360 -13.18 13.00 6.95
N ILE A 361 -13.02 14.04 6.15
CA ILE A 361 -13.10 13.95 4.69
C ILE A 361 -12.14 14.95 4.01
N SER A 362 -11.59 14.53 2.88
CA SER A 362 -10.84 15.39 1.95
C SER A 362 -11.03 14.89 0.53
N CYS A 363 -11.57 15.74 -0.35
CA CYS A 363 -11.85 15.35 -1.73
C CYS A 363 -10.84 15.94 -2.71
N VAL A 364 -10.53 15.18 -3.77
CA VAL A 364 -9.66 15.61 -4.87
C VAL A 364 -10.30 15.24 -6.20
N SER A 365 -10.43 16.22 -7.10
CA SER A 365 -10.94 15.98 -8.45
C SER A 365 -9.97 15.13 -9.27
N CYS A 366 -10.49 14.23 -10.10
CA CYS A 366 -9.72 13.50 -11.11
C CYS A 366 -9.07 14.40 -12.17
N SER A 367 -9.42 15.69 -12.23
CA SER A 367 -8.77 16.69 -13.08
C SER A 367 -7.78 17.59 -12.35
N SER A 368 -7.69 17.48 -11.03
CA SER A 368 -6.79 18.32 -10.25
C SER A 368 -5.35 17.82 -10.31
N LYS A 369 -4.40 18.75 -10.41
CA LYS A 369 -2.96 18.45 -10.20
C LYS A 369 -2.69 17.96 -8.78
N ALA A 370 -3.54 18.33 -7.81
CA ALA A 370 -3.43 17.86 -6.43
C ALA A 370 -3.57 16.33 -6.31
N LEU A 371 -4.14 15.65 -7.32
CA LEU A 371 -4.19 14.19 -7.38
C LEU A 371 -2.79 13.56 -7.40
N LEU A 372 -1.78 14.24 -7.96
CA LEU A 372 -0.40 13.76 -7.98
C LEU A 372 0.21 13.68 -6.57
N ALA A 373 -0.27 14.54 -5.67
CA ALA A 373 0.12 14.63 -4.27
C ALA A 373 -0.84 13.86 -3.34
N PHE A 374 -1.93 13.33 -3.88
CA PHE A 374 -2.94 12.64 -3.09
C PHE A 374 -2.37 11.30 -2.58
N PRO A 375 -2.42 11.04 -1.27
CA PRO A 375 -1.76 9.90 -0.68
C PRO A 375 -2.41 8.61 -1.18
N GLY A 376 -1.61 7.68 -1.70
CA GLY A 376 -2.03 6.30 -1.87
C GLY A 376 -2.07 5.57 -0.53
N LEU A 377 -3.09 4.73 -0.31
CA LEU A 377 -3.21 3.93 0.91
C LEU A 377 -2.50 2.57 0.85
N HIS A 378 -2.12 2.14 -0.36
CA HIS A 378 -1.52 0.83 -0.59
C HIS A 378 -0.28 0.96 -1.46
N PRO A 379 0.91 0.63 -0.93
CA PRO A 379 2.11 0.49 -1.74
C PRO A 379 1.92 -0.62 -2.78
N VAL A 380 2.26 -0.33 -4.03
CA VAL A 380 2.24 -1.31 -5.12
C VAL A 380 3.60 -1.36 -5.79
N LEU A 381 4.03 -2.56 -6.19
CA LEU A 381 5.19 -2.70 -7.05
C LEU A 381 4.83 -2.21 -8.44
N VAL A 382 5.71 -1.38 -9.00
CA VAL A 382 5.52 -0.76 -10.32
C VAL A 382 6.69 -1.00 -11.26
N LYS A 383 7.81 -1.50 -10.75
CA LYS A 383 8.97 -1.98 -11.49
C LYS A 383 9.66 -3.07 -10.70
#